data_AF-A0A7X6PAM7-F1
#
_entry.id   AF-A0A7X6PAM7-F1
#
_cell.length_a   1.000
_cell.length_b   1.000
_cell.length_c   1.000
_cell.angle_alpha   90.00
_cell.angle_beta   90.00
_cell.angle_gamma   90.00
#
_symmetry.space_group_name_H-M   'P 1'
#
loop_
_entity.id
_entity.type
_entity.pdbx_description
1 polymer ?
#
loop_
_entity_poly.entity_id
_entity_poly.type
_entity_poly.pdbx_seq_one_letter_code
_entity_poly.pdbx_strand_id
1 'polypeptide(L)'
;MSKLLAKNPSLYLPLIDTAVNTASENELIILMEKVMLPQLRKNPDQFLSYVYKWTTSHKEKIRKQAINLLIKLMRKDPHLIDEIVQHFLNQWYHPLGELANNHITLLKAVAKLSPDAYLNIWRQFNMSRDPQIAELLCSSITFYHPEIEQTVERWTKSGNARLKRAALAAQKLLQKKKSQA
;
A
#
# COMPACT_ATOMS: atom_id res chain seq x y z
N MET A 1 -2.32 -27.95 4.21
CA MET A 1 -2.91 -26.73 3.60
C MET A 1 -2.07 -26.18 2.45
N SER A 2 -0.88 -25.60 2.67
CA SER A 2 -0.11 -24.95 1.57
C SER A 2 0.20 -25.88 0.38
N LYS A 3 0.65 -27.13 0.63
CA LYS A 3 0.89 -28.12 -0.44
C LYS A 3 -0.37 -28.55 -1.21
N LEU A 4 -1.54 -28.47 -0.57
CA LEU A 4 -2.82 -28.85 -1.17
C LEU A 4 -3.37 -27.72 -2.03
N LEU A 5 -3.26 -26.47 -1.55
CA LEU A 5 -3.59 -25.27 -2.31
C LEU A 5 -2.82 -25.21 -3.63
N ALA A 6 -1.52 -25.49 -3.60
CA ALA A 6 -0.69 -25.53 -4.82
C ALA A 6 -1.17 -26.57 -5.86
N LYS A 7 -1.77 -27.68 -5.42
CA LYS A 7 -2.17 -28.79 -6.29
C LYS A 7 -3.55 -28.60 -6.90
N ASN A 8 -4.50 -28.04 -6.16
CA ASN A 8 -5.85 -27.74 -6.64
C ASN A 8 -6.33 -26.36 -6.14
N PRO A 9 -5.84 -25.26 -6.70
CA PRO A 9 -6.18 -23.91 -6.25
C PRO A 9 -7.69 -23.64 -6.25
N SER A 10 -8.40 -24.08 -7.29
CA SER A 10 -9.85 -23.88 -7.44
C SER A 10 -10.68 -24.50 -6.31
N LEU A 11 -10.24 -25.62 -5.74
CA LEU A 11 -10.94 -26.31 -4.65
C LEU A 11 -10.65 -25.65 -3.29
N TYR A 12 -9.39 -25.27 -3.05
CA TYR A 12 -8.95 -24.81 -1.73
C TYR A 12 -9.05 -23.29 -1.54
N LEU A 13 -9.05 -22.50 -2.60
CA LEU A 13 -9.18 -21.03 -2.49
C LEU A 13 -10.52 -20.59 -1.86
N PRO A 14 -11.69 -21.17 -2.21
CA PRO A 14 -12.94 -20.84 -1.53
C PRO A 14 -12.91 -21.17 -0.03
N LEU A 15 -12.25 -22.27 0.35
CA LEU A 15 -12.09 -22.65 1.76
C LEU A 15 -11.19 -21.65 2.50
N ILE A 16 -10.13 -21.17 1.87
CA ILE A 16 -9.25 -20.15 2.45
C ILE A 16 -9.99 -18.83 2.57
N ASP A 17 -10.76 -18.42 1.57
CA ASP A 17 -11.53 -17.18 1.64
C ASP A 17 -12.57 -17.23 2.77
N THR A 18 -13.22 -18.39 2.95
CA THR A 18 -14.11 -18.64 4.09
C THR A 18 -13.35 -18.54 5.42
N ALA A 19 -12.19 -19.20 5.51
CA ALA A 19 -11.36 -19.18 6.71
C ALA A 19 -10.83 -17.77 7.05
N VAL A 20 -10.41 -16.98 6.05
CA VAL A 20 -9.99 -15.58 6.22
C VAL A 20 -11.12 -14.74 6.82
N ASN A 21 -12.36 -15.03 6.45
CA ASN A 21 -13.53 -14.31 6.94
C ASN A 21 -13.98 -14.70 8.35
N THR A 22 -13.69 -15.92 8.81
CA THR A 22 -14.13 -16.43 10.11
C THR A 22 -13.02 -16.52 11.15
N ALA A 23 -11.75 -16.51 10.73
CA ALA A 23 -10.58 -16.66 11.59
C ALA A 23 -10.47 -15.58 12.67
N SER A 24 -9.93 -16.00 13.82
CA SER A 24 -9.34 -15.10 14.81
C SER A 24 -8.12 -14.37 14.22
N GLU A 25 -7.64 -13.35 14.92
CA GLU A 25 -6.50 -12.55 14.45
C GLU A 25 -5.22 -13.39 14.29
N ASN A 26 -4.92 -14.26 15.26
CA ASN A 26 -3.76 -15.15 15.20
C ASN A 26 -3.86 -16.17 14.06
N GLU A 27 -5.04 -16.76 13.85
CA GLU A 27 -5.27 -17.70 12.74
C GLU A 27 -5.15 -17.00 11.39
N LEU A 28 -5.63 -15.75 11.28
CA LEU A 28 -5.50 -14.95 10.08
C LEU A 28 -4.03 -14.68 9.75
N ILE A 29 -3.20 -14.38 10.76
CA ILE A 29 -1.75 -14.22 10.58
C ILE A 29 -1.14 -15.53 10.05
N ILE A 30 -1.47 -16.66 10.66
CA ILE A 30 -0.96 -17.98 10.24
C ILE A 30 -1.38 -18.30 8.80
N LEU A 31 -2.65 -18.09 8.44
CA LEU A 31 -3.16 -18.30 7.09
C LEU A 31 -2.38 -17.46 6.07
N MET A 32 -2.22 -16.17 6.33
CA MET A 32 -1.57 -15.27 5.40
C MET A 32 -0.07 -15.59 5.26
N GLU A 33 0.62 -15.87 6.36
CA GLU A 33 2.08 -16.05 6.34
C GLU A 33 2.55 -17.46 6.01
N LYS A 34 1.84 -18.49 6.50
CA LYS A 34 2.26 -19.89 6.34
C LYS A 34 1.55 -20.58 5.19
N VAL A 35 0.35 -20.11 4.80
CA VAL A 35 -0.40 -20.70 3.69
C VAL A 35 -0.26 -19.86 2.44
N MET A 36 -0.61 -18.57 2.48
CA MET A 36 -0.68 -17.72 1.28
C MET A 36 0.67 -17.21 0.80
N LEU A 37 1.55 -16.72 1.69
CA LEU A 37 2.85 -16.17 1.27
C LEU A 37 3.70 -17.16 0.45
N PRO A 38 3.82 -18.46 0.82
CA PRO A 38 4.56 -19.42 -0.01
C PRO A 38 3.97 -19.62 -1.41
N GLN A 39 2.67 -19.41 -1.57
CA GLN A 39 1.97 -19.59 -2.86
C GLN A 39 2.14 -18.36 -3.73
N LEU A 40 2.00 -17.17 -3.14
CA LEU A 40 2.30 -15.90 -3.81
C LEU A 40 3.73 -15.82 -4.31
N ARG A 41 4.68 -16.37 -3.56
CA ARG A 41 6.10 -16.42 -3.98
C ARG A 41 6.38 -17.38 -5.13
N LYS A 42 5.50 -18.37 -5.36
CA LYS A 42 5.69 -19.38 -6.40
C LYS A 42 4.93 -19.03 -7.67
N ASN A 43 3.68 -18.61 -7.51
CA ASN A 43 2.76 -18.30 -8.61
C ASN A 43 2.03 -16.97 -8.31
N PRO A 44 2.75 -15.83 -8.31
CA PRO A 44 2.18 -14.53 -7.96
C PRO A 44 0.91 -14.22 -8.77
N ASP A 45 0.98 -14.36 -10.09
CA ASP A 45 -0.12 -14.06 -11.04
C ASP A 45 -1.43 -14.78 -10.68
N GLN A 46 -1.34 -15.99 -10.13
CA GLN A 46 -2.50 -16.79 -9.78
C GLN A 46 -3.16 -16.31 -8.47
N PHE A 47 -2.36 -15.84 -7.50
CA PHE A 47 -2.83 -15.63 -6.12
C PHE A 47 -2.98 -14.15 -5.74
N LEU A 48 -2.33 -13.23 -6.43
CA LEU A 48 -2.35 -11.79 -6.10
C LEU A 48 -3.76 -11.19 -6.17
N SER A 49 -4.56 -11.60 -7.15
CA SER A 49 -5.95 -11.14 -7.32
C SER A 49 -6.82 -11.42 -6.08
N TYR A 50 -6.57 -12.50 -5.35
CA TYR A 50 -7.30 -12.83 -4.11
C TYR A 50 -6.88 -11.92 -2.96
N VAL A 51 -5.58 -11.64 -2.85
CA VAL A 51 -5.06 -10.72 -1.82
C VAL A 51 -5.61 -9.32 -2.05
N TYR A 52 -5.68 -8.87 -3.31
CA TYR A 52 -6.28 -7.59 -3.65
C TYR A 52 -7.74 -7.50 -3.20
N LYS A 53 -8.55 -8.54 -3.39
CA LYS A 53 -9.93 -8.57 -2.86
C LYS A 53 -9.97 -8.42 -1.34
N TRP A 54 -9.01 -9.00 -0.61
CA TRP A 54 -8.94 -8.85 0.84
C TRP A 54 -8.54 -7.44 1.30
N THR A 55 -7.76 -6.71 0.49
CA THR A 55 -7.38 -5.32 0.81
C THR A 55 -8.58 -4.36 0.79
N THR A 56 -9.67 -4.72 0.11
CA THR A 56 -10.93 -3.97 0.05
C THR A 56 -12.04 -4.58 0.92
N SER A 57 -11.73 -5.56 1.78
CA SER A 57 -12.72 -6.20 2.67
C SER A 57 -13.38 -5.20 3.62
N HIS A 58 -14.65 -5.38 3.96
CA HIS A 58 -15.33 -4.57 4.98
C HIS A 58 -14.75 -4.74 6.39
N LYS A 59 -14.00 -5.82 6.65
CA LYS A 59 -13.38 -6.10 7.96
C LYS A 59 -11.97 -5.51 7.99
N GLU A 60 -11.76 -4.49 8.82
CA GLU A 60 -10.46 -3.80 8.94
C GLU A 60 -9.29 -4.75 9.26
N LYS A 61 -9.50 -5.74 10.14
CA LYS A 61 -8.49 -6.76 10.47
C LYS A 61 -7.99 -7.53 9.24
N ILE A 62 -8.89 -7.85 8.31
CA ILE A 62 -8.56 -8.56 7.06
C ILE A 62 -7.76 -7.63 6.15
N ARG A 63 -8.22 -6.39 5.97
CA ARG A 63 -7.51 -5.40 5.15
C ARG A 63 -6.08 -5.21 5.63
N LYS A 64 -5.89 -4.94 6.93
CA LYS A 64 -4.57 -4.75 7.54
C LYS A 64 -3.65 -5.94 7.29
N GLN A 65 -4.14 -7.16 7.51
CA GLN A 65 -3.31 -8.34 7.33
C GLN A 65 -3.00 -8.62 5.86
N ALA A 66 -3.91 -8.32 4.94
CA ALA A 66 -3.65 -8.40 3.50
C ALA A 66 -2.55 -7.40 3.07
N ILE A 67 -2.58 -6.16 3.58
CA ILE A 67 -1.49 -5.18 3.34
C ILE A 67 -0.16 -5.69 3.91
N ASN A 68 -0.16 -6.23 5.13
CA ASN A 68 1.05 -6.81 5.72
C ASN A 68 1.61 -7.96 4.87
N LEU A 69 0.73 -8.81 4.31
CA LEU A 69 1.12 -9.89 3.41
C LEU A 69 1.79 -9.34 2.14
N LEU A 70 1.20 -8.32 1.50
CA LEU A 70 1.79 -7.67 0.32
C LEU A 70 3.14 -7.03 0.64
N ILE A 71 3.28 -6.35 1.78
CA ILE A 71 4.56 -5.78 2.22
C ILE A 71 5.62 -6.87 2.41
N LYS A 72 5.25 -8.01 2.99
CA LYS A 72 6.16 -9.16 3.13
C LYS A 72 6.52 -9.76 1.78
N LEU A 73 5.57 -9.84 0.85
CA LEU A 73 5.81 -10.30 -0.52
C LEU A 73 6.80 -9.39 -1.24
N MET A 74 6.55 -8.09 -1.30
CA MET A 74 7.44 -7.09 -1.92
C MET A 74 8.86 -7.12 -1.34
N ARG A 75 9.00 -7.36 -0.02
CA ARG A 75 10.32 -7.51 0.60
C ARG A 75 11.07 -8.78 0.13
N LYS A 76 10.33 -9.85 -0.17
CA LYS A 76 10.90 -11.14 -0.58
C LYS A 76 11.10 -11.23 -2.09
N ASP A 77 10.31 -10.50 -2.85
CA ASP A 77 10.39 -10.42 -4.30
C ASP A 77 10.17 -8.97 -4.77
N PRO A 78 11.25 -8.16 -4.83
CA PRO A 78 11.16 -6.74 -5.16
C PRO A 78 10.63 -6.45 -6.58
N HIS A 79 10.69 -7.39 -7.51
CA HIS A 79 10.17 -7.20 -8.87
C HIS A 79 8.65 -6.98 -8.90
N LEU A 80 7.93 -7.45 -7.88
CA LEU A 80 6.49 -7.28 -7.74
C LEU A 80 6.08 -5.90 -7.17
N ILE A 81 7.05 -5.06 -6.76
CA ILE A 81 6.74 -3.75 -6.17
C ILE A 81 5.93 -2.90 -7.14
N ASP A 82 6.37 -2.78 -8.40
CA ASP A 82 5.72 -1.89 -9.37
C ASP A 82 4.30 -2.36 -9.71
N GLU A 83 4.10 -3.67 -9.90
CA GLU A 83 2.76 -4.25 -10.15
C GLU A 83 1.82 -3.99 -8.96
N ILE A 84 2.28 -4.27 -7.74
CA ILE A 84 1.47 -4.06 -6.52
C ILE A 84 1.17 -2.59 -6.32
N VAL A 85 2.15 -1.71 -6.49
CA VAL A 85 1.95 -0.27 -6.39
C VAL A 85 0.92 0.19 -7.42
N GLN A 86 1.07 -0.22 -8.69
CA GLN A 86 0.17 0.21 -9.75
C GLN A 86 -1.29 -0.21 -9.48
N HIS A 87 -1.51 -1.40 -8.92
CA HIS A 87 -2.84 -1.83 -8.48
C HIS A 87 -3.47 -0.83 -7.49
N PHE A 88 -2.70 -0.33 -6.53
CA PHE A 88 -3.19 0.62 -5.53
C PHE A 88 -3.38 2.03 -6.11
N LEU A 89 -2.49 2.47 -7.00
CA LEU A 89 -2.60 3.76 -7.67
C LEU A 89 -3.86 3.84 -8.53
N ASN A 90 -4.22 2.74 -9.20
CA ASN A 90 -5.46 2.66 -10.00
C ASN A 90 -6.74 2.88 -9.17
N GLN A 91 -6.70 2.68 -7.85
CA GLN A 91 -7.85 2.91 -6.98
C GLN A 91 -7.99 4.40 -6.58
N TRP A 92 -6.95 5.23 -6.78
CA TRP A 92 -6.96 6.63 -6.34
C TRP A 92 -7.90 7.51 -7.15
N TYR A 93 -8.37 7.03 -8.31
CA TYR A 93 -9.40 7.68 -9.12
C TYR A 93 -10.81 7.60 -8.50
N HIS A 94 -10.98 6.83 -7.42
CA HIS A 94 -12.21 6.74 -6.66
C HIS A 94 -11.97 7.18 -5.20
N PRO A 95 -12.99 7.69 -4.49
CA PRO A 95 -12.88 8.01 -3.07
C PRO A 95 -12.54 6.74 -2.26
N LEU A 96 -11.40 6.76 -1.57
CA LEU A 96 -10.91 5.61 -0.80
C LEU A 96 -11.61 5.47 0.57
N GLY A 97 -12.11 6.56 1.13
CA GLY A 97 -12.70 6.57 2.48
C GLY A 97 -11.74 5.96 3.51
N GLU A 98 -12.22 4.95 4.24
CA GLU A 98 -11.44 4.23 5.25
C GLU A 98 -10.21 3.48 4.70
N LEU A 99 -10.16 3.22 3.39
CA LEU A 99 -9.05 2.51 2.77
C LEU A 99 -7.78 3.35 2.71
N ALA A 100 -7.88 4.69 2.79
CA ALA A 100 -6.73 5.59 2.64
C ALA A 100 -5.54 5.23 3.56
N ASN A 101 -5.82 4.82 4.81
CA ASN A 101 -4.78 4.40 5.76
C ASN A 101 -3.98 3.18 5.30
N ASN A 102 -4.62 2.25 4.58
CA ASN A 102 -3.96 1.08 4.01
C ASN A 102 -3.00 1.48 2.89
N HIS A 103 -3.41 2.41 2.02
CA HIS A 103 -2.55 2.94 0.97
C HIS A 103 -1.35 3.69 1.56
N ILE A 104 -1.56 4.54 2.58
CA ILE A 104 -0.47 5.23 3.29
C ILE A 104 0.51 4.21 3.90
N THR A 105 0.01 3.14 4.50
CA THR A 105 0.84 2.09 5.10
C THR A 105 1.68 1.37 4.05
N LEU A 106 1.07 1.02 2.90
CA LEU A 106 1.78 0.42 1.77
C LEU A 106 2.86 1.38 1.23
N LEU A 107 2.53 2.65 0.98
CA LEU A 107 3.46 3.66 0.48
C LEU A 107 4.67 3.84 1.40
N LYS A 108 4.46 3.89 2.72
CA LYS A 108 5.55 3.96 3.71
C LYS A 108 6.47 2.75 3.63
N ALA A 109 5.91 1.56 3.37
CA ALA A 109 6.69 0.36 3.16
C ALA A 109 7.47 0.41 1.85
N VAL A 110 6.87 0.87 0.76
CA VAL A 110 7.54 1.08 -0.55
C VAL A 110 8.69 2.06 -0.39
N ALA A 111 8.49 3.21 0.27
CA ALA A 111 9.53 4.19 0.56
C ALA A 111 10.75 3.60 1.29
N LYS A 112 10.54 2.56 2.11
CA LYS A 112 11.62 1.85 2.82
C LYS A 112 12.26 0.73 1.98
N LEU A 113 11.48 0.05 1.14
CA LEU A 113 11.94 -1.09 0.34
C LEU A 113 12.63 -0.65 -0.96
N SER A 114 12.07 0.36 -1.62
CA SER A 114 12.57 0.94 -2.87
C SER A 114 12.27 2.44 -2.88
N PRO A 115 13.22 3.28 -2.42
CA PRO A 115 13.10 4.73 -2.47
C PRO A 115 12.85 5.25 -3.89
N ASP A 116 13.45 4.63 -4.91
CA ASP A 116 13.27 5.03 -6.32
C ASP A 116 11.85 4.79 -6.80
N ALA A 117 11.27 3.62 -6.51
CA ALA A 117 9.86 3.36 -6.82
C ALA A 117 8.94 4.37 -6.12
N TYR A 118 9.23 4.68 -4.85
CA TYR A 118 8.48 5.70 -4.12
C TYR A 118 8.60 7.09 -4.75
N LEU A 119 9.79 7.52 -5.16
CA LEU A 119 10.00 8.80 -5.86
C LEU A 119 9.30 8.82 -7.23
N ASN A 120 9.25 7.71 -7.94
CA ASN A 120 8.51 7.61 -9.20
C ASN A 120 7.01 7.86 -9.02
N ILE A 121 6.41 7.39 -7.91
CA ILE A 121 5.02 7.73 -7.57
C ILE A 121 4.87 9.25 -7.38
N TRP A 122 5.79 9.90 -6.65
CA TRP A 122 5.77 11.35 -6.50
C TRP A 122 5.89 12.10 -7.84
N ARG A 123 6.77 11.63 -8.73
CA ARG A 123 6.95 12.19 -10.07
C ARG A 123 5.67 12.08 -10.90
N GLN A 124 5.00 10.93 -10.86
CA GLN A 124 3.74 10.70 -11.57
C GLN A 124 2.63 11.68 -11.17
N PHE A 125 2.58 12.07 -9.89
CA PHE A 125 1.53 12.93 -9.34
C PHE A 125 2.00 14.35 -9.01
N ASN A 126 3.19 14.78 -9.46
CA ASN A 126 3.78 16.06 -9.08
C ASN A 126 2.93 17.29 -9.45
N MET A 127 2.09 17.17 -10.50
CA MET A 127 1.17 18.19 -11.01
C MET A 127 -0.28 17.93 -10.58
N SER A 128 -0.55 16.89 -9.80
CA SER A 128 -1.89 16.57 -9.35
C SER A 128 -2.46 17.71 -8.50
N ARG A 129 -3.75 18.00 -8.70
CA ARG A 129 -4.54 18.93 -7.89
C ARG A 129 -5.61 18.21 -7.06
N ASP A 130 -5.62 16.89 -7.11
CA ASP A 130 -6.56 16.07 -6.34
C ASP A 130 -6.17 16.06 -4.85
N PRO A 131 -7.05 16.48 -3.93
CA PRO A 131 -6.74 16.50 -2.50
C PRO A 131 -6.47 15.13 -1.89
N GLN A 132 -7.16 14.07 -2.33
CA GLN A 132 -6.94 12.72 -1.81
C GLN A 132 -5.53 12.25 -2.17
N ILE A 133 -5.09 12.46 -3.41
CA ILE A 133 -3.73 12.10 -3.85
C ILE A 133 -2.68 12.85 -3.01
N ALA A 134 -2.87 14.17 -2.84
CA ALA A 134 -1.96 14.97 -2.02
C ALA A 134 -1.94 14.51 -0.56
N GLU A 135 -3.10 14.19 0.02
CA GLU A 135 -3.24 13.68 1.39
C GLU A 135 -2.50 12.34 1.57
N LEU A 136 -2.65 11.40 0.63
CA LEU A 136 -1.97 10.10 0.65
C LEU A 136 -0.45 10.26 0.58
N LEU A 137 0.04 11.05 -0.37
CA LEU A 137 1.47 11.28 -0.58
C LEU A 137 2.08 12.00 0.63
N CYS A 138 1.49 13.13 1.04
CA CYS A 138 1.95 13.90 2.21
C CYS A 138 2.00 13.06 3.48
N SER A 139 1.00 12.21 3.72
CA SER A 139 0.91 11.38 4.93
C SER A 139 1.87 10.17 4.90
N SER A 140 2.41 9.83 3.72
CA SER A 140 3.32 8.71 3.53
C SER A 140 4.81 9.07 3.65
N ILE A 141 5.15 10.36 3.79
CA ILE A 141 6.55 10.83 3.82
C ILE A 141 7.31 10.19 5.00
N THR A 142 8.39 9.45 4.69
CA THR A 142 9.26 8.80 5.69
C THR A 142 10.68 9.37 5.74
N PHE A 143 11.15 10.01 4.67
CA PHE A 143 12.48 10.64 4.56
C PHE A 143 12.38 11.99 3.85
N TYR A 144 13.44 12.81 3.95
CA TYR A 144 13.54 14.06 3.20
C TYR A 144 14.10 13.81 1.80
N HIS A 145 13.49 14.43 0.78
CA HIS A 145 14.03 14.47 -0.58
C HIS A 145 13.69 15.81 -1.24
N PRO A 146 14.62 16.47 -1.96
CA PRO A 146 14.37 17.77 -2.59
C PRO A 146 13.18 17.77 -3.56
N GLU A 147 13.00 16.73 -4.37
CA GLU A 147 11.86 16.63 -5.31
C GLU A 147 10.50 16.61 -4.60
N ILE A 148 10.44 15.95 -3.43
CA ILE A 148 9.22 15.91 -2.60
C ILE A 148 8.95 17.31 -2.02
N GLU A 149 9.99 17.97 -1.49
CA GLU A 149 9.90 19.33 -0.96
C GLU A 149 9.37 20.32 -2.01
N GLN A 150 9.90 20.29 -3.24
CA GLN A 150 9.43 21.14 -4.33
C GLN A 150 7.95 20.92 -4.67
N THR A 151 7.50 19.66 -4.68
CA THR A 151 6.09 19.33 -4.95
C THR A 151 5.18 19.83 -3.83
N VAL A 152 5.56 19.56 -2.58
CA VAL A 152 4.83 20.03 -1.39
C VAL A 152 4.77 21.55 -1.34
N GLU A 153 5.87 22.25 -1.64
CA GLU A 153 5.90 23.72 -1.65
C GLU A 153 4.89 24.30 -2.64
N ARG A 154 4.82 23.76 -3.87
CA ARG A 154 3.80 24.18 -4.85
C ARG A 154 2.38 23.97 -4.29
N TRP A 155 2.14 22.84 -3.65
CA TRP A 155 0.85 22.52 -3.05
C TRP A 155 0.47 23.42 -1.87
N THR A 156 1.43 23.96 -1.12
CA THR A 156 1.14 24.96 -0.07
C THR A 156 0.51 26.26 -0.61
N LYS A 157 0.74 26.55 -1.90
CA LYS A 157 0.23 27.73 -2.60
C LYS A 157 -1.12 27.47 -3.30
N SER A 158 -1.69 26.26 -3.17
CA SER A 158 -2.96 25.89 -3.79
C SER A 158 -4.15 26.65 -3.20
N GLY A 159 -5.13 26.98 -4.04
CA GLY A 159 -6.44 27.50 -3.61
C GLY A 159 -7.35 26.43 -3.00
N ASN A 160 -7.05 25.13 -3.18
CA ASN A 160 -7.83 24.06 -2.56
C ASN A 160 -7.42 23.90 -1.09
N ALA A 161 -8.36 24.15 -0.17
CA ALA A 161 -8.09 24.16 1.27
C ALA A 161 -7.62 22.80 1.82
N ARG A 162 -8.14 21.67 1.30
CA ARG A 162 -7.74 20.33 1.75
C ARG A 162 -6.31 20.01 1.34
N LEU A 163 -6.02 20.22 0.05
CA LEU A 163 -4.68 20.01 -0.50
C LEU A 163 -3.65 20.92 0.20
N LYS A 164 -3.96 22.22 0.36
CA LYS A 164 -3.09 23.18 1.07
C LYS A 164 -2.82 22.75 2.51
N ARG A 165 -3.84 22.25 3.22
CA ARG A 165 -3.69 21.77 4.60
C ARG A 165 -2.75 20.56 4.69
N ALA A 166 -2.94 19.57 3.81
CA ALA A 166 -2.06 18.40 3.75
C ALA A 166 -0.60 18.80 3.46
N ALA A 167 -0.41 19.71 2.50
CA ALA A 167 0.90 20.21 2.12
C ALA A 167 1.59 21.01 3.24
N LEU A 168 0.87 21.87 3.96
CA LEU A 168 1.44 22.61 5.09
C LEU A 168 1.90 21.67 6.22
N ALA A 169 1.16 20.59 6.48
CA ALA A 169 1.59 19.57 7.44
C ALA A 169 2.83 18.82 6.96
N ALA A 170 2.87 18.43 5.68
CA ALA A 170 4.03 17.80 5.06
C ALA A 170 5.27 18.70 5.05
N GLN A 171 5.11 20.00 4.79
CA GLN A 171 6.22 20.96 4.77
C GLN A 171 6.93 21.01 6.13
N LYS A 172 6.16 21.07 7.24
CA LYS A 172 6.73 21.01 8.60
C LYS A 172 7.46 19.69 8.85
N LEU A 173 6.89 18.57 8.40
CA LEU A 173 7.52 17.25 8.52
C LEU A 173 8.84 17.18 7.74
N LEU A 174 8.87 17.71 6.51
CA LEU A 174 10.06 17.75 5.67
C LEU A 174 11.15 18.63 6.26
N GLN A 175 10.82 19.80 6.80
CA GLN A 175 11.78 20.66 7.50
C GLN A 175 12.44 19.92 8.67
N LYS A 176 11.65 19.20 9.47
CA LYS A 176 12.18 18.37 10.56
C LYS A 176 13.07 17.23 10.06
N LYS A 177 12.74 16.62 8.93
CA LYS A 177 13.55 15.52 8.35
C LYS A 177 14.81 16.03 7.68
N LYS A 178 14.78 17.22 7.07
CA LYS A 178 15.93 17.91 6.46
C LYS A 178 17.00 18.23 7.48
N SER A 179 16.63 18.62 8.70
CA SER A 179 17.59 18.86 9.78
C SER A 179 18.17 17.59 10.41
N GLN A 180 17.65 16.41 10.03
CA GLN A 180 18.09 15.10 10.54
C GLN A 180 18.85 14.29 9.48
N ALA A 181 18.88 14.77 8.24
CA ALA A 181 19.57 14.16 7.10
C ALA A 181 20.96 14.75 6.97
#